data_AF-A0A1H1B5C3-F1
#
_entry.id   AF-A0A1H1B5C3-F1
#
_cell.length_a   1.000
_cell.length_b   1.000
_cell.length_c   1.000
_cell.angle_alpha   90.00
_cell.angle_beta   90.00
_cell.angle_gamma   90.00
#
_symmetry.space_group_name_H-M   'P 1'
#
loop_
_entity.id
_entity.type
_entity.pdbx_description
1 polymer ?
#
loop_
_entity_poly.entity_id
_entity_poly.type
_entity_poly.pdbx_seq_one_letter_code
_entity_poly.pdbx_strand_id
1 'polypeptide(L)'
;MPTPEENHEIALDESSDREDRERAINQLEAANECDMLADLVRSDGLEDALRKQAFESLAHPQCKPTLETLVENGEVPEAFEGDGRTLLEQTPDDAGAGP
;
A
#
# COMPACT_ATOMS: atom_id res chain seq x y z
N MET A 1 -4.18 -17.90 -10.00
CA MET A 1 -3.94 -16.52 -9.55
C MET A 1 -3.33 -16.65 -8.18
N PRO A 2 -2.23 -15.94 -7.86
CA PRO A 2 -1.59 -16.08 -6.55
C PRO A 2 -2.54 -15.64 -5.43
N THR A 3 -2.37 -16.19 -4.23
CA THR A 3 -3.07 -15.72 -3.03
C THR A 3 -2.52 -14.35 -2.60
N PRO A 4 -3.21 -13.61 -1.72
CA PRO A 4 -2.66 -12.43 -1.07
C PRO A 4 -1.26 -12.64 -0.50
N GLU A 5 -1.05 -13.71 0.26
CA GLU A 5 0.24 -14.03 0.86
C GLU A 5 1.31 -14.28 -0.21
N GLU A 6 0.99 -15.02 -1.27
CA GLU A 6 1.90 -15.24 -2.39
C GLU A 6 2.24 -13.93 -3.12
N ASN A 7 1.28 -13.02 -3.30
CA ASN A 7 1.55 -11.71 -3.89
C ASN A 7 2.45 -10.85 -2.98
N HIS A 8 2.26 -10.89 -1.67
CA HIS A 8 3.13 -10.19 -0.73
C HIS A 8 4.56 -10.74 -0.77
N GLU A 9 4.72 -12.06 -0.81
CA GLU A 9 6.03 -12.71 -0.99
C GLU A 9 6.71 -12.31 -2.31
N ILE A 10 5.97 -12.32 -3.43
CA ILE A 10 6.47 -11.89 -4.74
C ILE A 10 6.93 -10.43 -4.69
N ALA A 11 6.15 -9.52 -4.10
CA ALA A 11 6.50 -8.11 -4.03
C ALA A 11 7.84 -7.86 -3.29
N LEU A 12 8.11 -8.64 -2.24
CA LEU A 12 9.34 -8.58 -1.44
C LEU A 12 10.54 -9.29 -2.08
N ASP A 13 10.30 -10.21 -3.00
CA ASP A 13 11.36 -11.02 -3.60
C ASP A 13 12.18 -10.23 -4.64
N GLU A 14 13.40 -9.82 -4.26
CA GLU A 14 14.35 -9.14 -5.15
C GLU A 14 14.79 -9.99 -6.36
N SER A 15 14.59 -11.32 -6.31
CA SER A 15 14.88 -12.19 -7.46
C SER A 15 13.75 -12.23 -8.48
N SER A 16 12.55 -11.77 -8.10
CA SER A 16 11.42 -11.61 -9.02
C SER A 16 11.61 -10.35 -9.87
N ASP A 17 11.23 -10.45 -11.15
CA ASP A 17 11.32 -9.31 -12.06
C ASP A 17 10.40 -8.18 -11.60
N ARG A 18 10.79 -6.95 -11.88
CA ARG A 18 10.07 -5.75 -11.45
C ARG A 18 8.58 -5.76 -11.83
N GLU A 19 8.27 -6.21 -13.03
CA GLU A 19 6.88 -6.29 -13.50
C GLU A 19 6.02 -7.23 -12.63
N ASP A 20 6.60 -8.34 -12.17
CA ASP A 20 5.89 -9.30 -11.32
C ASP A 20 5.64 -8.70 -9.93
N ARG A 21 6.62 -7.96 -9.39
CA ARG A 21 6.50 -7.25 -8.11
C ARG A 21 5.45 -6.15 -8.16
N GLU A 22 5.47 -5.31 -9.20
CA GLU A 22 4.45 -4.27 -9.43
C GLU A 22 3.05 -4.88 -9.62
N ARG A 23 2.96 -6.01 -10.34
CA ARG A 23 1.70 -6.73 -10.51
C ARG A 23 1.18 -7.31 -9.20
N ALA A 24 2.05 -7.83 -8.36
CA ALA A 24 1.68 -8.40 -7.08
C ALA A 24 1.10 -7.32 -6.13
N ILE A 25 1.68 -6.12 -6.10
CA ILE A 25 1.12 -4.97 -5.36
C ILE A 25 -0.28 -4.63 -5.85
N ASN A 26 -0.50 -4.58 -7.18
CA ASN A 26 -1.82 -4.31 -7.74
C ASN A 26 -2.85 -5.40 -7.39
N GLN A 27 -2.43 -6.66 -7.22
CA GLN A 27 -3.32 -7.72 -6.76
C GLN A 27 -3.70 -7.57 -5.29
N LEU A 28 -2.77 -7.11 -4.43
CA LEU A 28 -3.04 -6.79 -3.03
C LEU A 28 -4.05 -5.63 -2.92
N GLU A 29 -3.88 -4.58 -3.74
CA GLU A 29 -4.84 -3.48 -3.85
C GLU A 29 -6.23 -3.98 -4.24
N ALA A 30 -6.32 -4.78 -5.31
CA ALA A 30 -7.59 -5.32 -5.78
C ALA A 30 -8.27 -6.23 -4.74
N ALA A 31 -7.49 -6.89 -3.89
CA ALA A 31 -7.97 -7.72 -2.79
C ALA A 31 -8.29 -6.93 -1.50
N ASN A 32 -8.02 -5.62 -1.45
CA ASN A 32 -8.11 -4.76 -0.26
C ASN A 32 -7.24 -5.25 0.92
N GLU A 33 -6.05 -5.75 0.62
CA GLU A 33 -5.11 -6.28 1.61
C GLU A 33 -4.30 -5.13 2.24
N CYS A 34 -4.99 -4.24 2.96
CA CYS A 34 -4.43 -3.00 3.50
C CYS A 34 -3.24 -3.25 4.43
N ASP A 35 -3.28 -4.31 5.25
CA ASP A 35 -2.19 -4.64 6.17
C ASP A 35 -0.93 -5.08 5.43
N MET A 36 -1.07 -5.90 4.37
CA MET A 36 0.06 -6.33 3.54
C MET A 36 0.63 -5.16 2.74
N LEU A 37 -0.21 -4.27 2.23
CA LEU A 37 0.24 -3.03 1.58
C LEU A 37 1.01 -2.13 2.55
N ALA A 38 0.54 -1.97 3.79
CA ALA A 38 1.25 -1.22 4.82
C ALA A 38 2.60 -1.84 5.18
N ASP A 39 2.67 -3.17 5.24
CA ASP A 39 3.93 -3.88 5.47
C ASP A 39 4.95 -3.63 4.35
N LEU A 40 4.51 -3.59 3.09
CA LEU A 40 5.36 -3.22 1.95
C LEU A 40 5.87 -1.77 2.05
N VAL A 41 5.04 -0.83 2.49
CA VAL A 41 5.44 0.58 2.71
C VAL A 41 6.57 0.68 3.75
N ARG A 42 6.47 -0.08 4.84
CA ARG A 42 7.47 -0.10 5.93
C ARG A 42 8.74 -0.87 5.58
N SER A 43 8.76 -1.65 4.50
CA SER A 43 9.88 -2.52 4.15
C SER A 43 11.09 -1.71 3.61
N ASP A 44 12.14 -1.60 4.41
CA ASP A 44 13.39 -0.92 4.02
C ASP A 44 14.20 -1.68 2.97
N GLY A 45 13.93 -2.96 2.76
CA GLY A 45 14.51 -3.76 1.68
C GLY A 45 13.79 -3.59 0.34
N LEU A 46 12.64 -2.94 0.32
CA LEU A 46 11.84 -2.73 -0.89
C LEU A 46 12.30 -1.44 -1.59
N GLU A 47 12.40 -1.49 -2.93
CA GLU A 47 12.73 -0.30 -3.71
C GLU A 47 11.71 0.82 -3.47
N ASP A 48 12.18 2.06 -3.35
CA ASP A 48 11.31 3.23 -3.09
C ASP A 48 10.14 3.36 -4.07
N ALA A 49 10.32 2.97 -5.33
CA ALA A 49 9.25 2.99 -6.33
C ALA A 49 8.13 1.99 -6.00
N LEU A 50 8.47 0.80 -5.50
CA LEU A 50 7.52 -0.23 -5.09
C LEU A 50 6.86 0.14 -3.76
N ARG A 51 7.63 0.70 -2.81
CA ARG A 51 7.08 1.26 -1.56
C ARG A 51 6.08 2.38 -1.86
N LYS A 52 6.41 3.26 -2.80
CA LYS A 52 5.52 4.33 -3.26
C LYS A 52 4.24 3.78 -3.89
N GLN A 53 4.35 2.77 -4.75
CA GLN A 53 3.17 2.13 -5.34
C GLN A 53 2.27 1.51 -4.26
N ALA A 54 2.84 0.76 -3.31
CA ALA A 54 2.07 0.19 -2.20
C ALA A 54 1.41 1.29 -1.33
N PHE A 55 2.10 2.41 -1.13
CA PHE A 55 1.57 3.56 -0.41
C PHE A 55 0.38 4.20 -1.14
N GLU A 56 0.50 4.41 -2.45
CA GLU A 56 -0.60 4.94 -3.28
C GLU A 56 -1.78 3.98 -3.35
N SER A 57 -1.56 2.66 -3.37
CA SER A 57 -2.61 1.64 -3.32
C SER A 57 -3.42 1.64 -2.01
N LEU A 58 -2.92 2.24 -0.93
CA LEU A 58 -3.69 2.45 0.30
C LEU A 58 -4.72 3.59 0.20
N ALA A 59 -4.70 4.37 -0.90
CA ALA A 59 -5.64 5.47 -1.14
C ALA A 59 -7.04 4.99 -1.56
N HIS A 60 -7.55 3.98 -0.85
CA HIS A 60 -8.86 3.40 -1.03
C HIS A 60 -9.67 3.55 0.27
N PRO A 61 -11.00 3.76 0.22
CA PRO A 61 -11.80 3.98 1.43
C PRO A 61 -11.63 2.91 2.51
N GLN A 62 -11.55 1.63 2.12
CA GLN A 62 -11.33 0.51 3.04
C GLN A 62 -9.96 0.54 3.73
N CYS A 63 -8.94 1.12 3.08
CA CYS A 63 -7.59 1.22 3.59
C CYS A 63 -7.28 2.58 4.22
N LYS A 64 -8.20 3.54 4.16
CA LYS A 64 -8.04 4.88 4.74
C LYS A 64 -7.63 4.86 6.23
N PRO A 65 -8.21 4.01 7.11
CA PRO A 65 -7.77 3.94 8.50
C PRO A 65 -6.32 3.45 8.66
N THR A 66 -5.90 2.51 7.81
CA THR A 66 -4.51 2.01 7.77
C THR A 66 -3.56 3.10 7.28
N LEU A 67 -3.94 3.83 6.21
CA LEU A 67 -3.19 4.96 5.71
C LEU A 67 -3.06 6.08 6.77
N GLU A 68 -4.13 6.35 7.52
CA GLU A 68 -4.16 7.36 8.58
C GLU A 68 -3.18 6.97 9.69
N THR A 69 -3.26 5.72 10.14
CA THR A 69 -2.35 5.16 11.15
C THR A 69 -0.88 5.27 10.72
N LEU A 70 -0.56 4.93 9.46
CA LEU A 70 0.81 5.03 8.95
C LEU A 70 1.33 6.47 9.01
N VAL A 71 0.54 7.42 8.54
CA VAL A 71 0.92 8.84 8.50
C VAL A 71 1.04 9.43 9.90
N GLU A 72 0.08 9.15 10.79
CA GLU A 72 0.09 9.68 12.16
C GLU A 72 1.21 9.11 13.02
N ASN A 73 1.57 7.84 12.84
CA ASN A 73 2.64 7.19 13.57
C ASN A 73 4.04 7.48 12.99
N GLY A 74 4.13 8.16 11.84
CA GLY A 74 5.41 8.36 11.14
C GLY A 74 6.03 7.05 10.65
N GLU A 75 5.20 6.07 10.29
CA GLU A 75 5.63 4.79 9.71
C GLU A 75 5.76 4.86 8.18
N VAL A 76 5.47 6.03 7.61
CA VAL A 76 5.69 6.32 6.20
C VAL A 76 7.15 6.72 6.00
N PRO A 77 7.81 6.23 4.94
CA PRO A 77 9.16 6.68 4.57
C PRO A 77 9.25 8.21 4.51
N GLU A 78 10.37 8.79 4.95
CA GLU A 78 10.60 10.25 4.94
C GLU A 78 10.29 10.87 3.55
N ALA A 79 10.57 10.13 2.48
CA ALA A 79 10.30 10.53 1.11
C ALA A 79 8.81 10.76 0.80
N PHE A 80 7.87 10.17 1.56
CA PHE A 80 6.44 10.28 1.33
C PHE A 80 5.68 11.00 2.45
N GLU A 81 6.33 11.48 3.52
CA GLU A 81 5.65 12.18 4.63
C GLU A 81 4.81 13.38 4.14
N GLY A 82 5.35 14.18 3.21
CA GLY A 82 4.64 15.31 2.62
C GLY A 82 3.46 14.89 1.74
N ASP A 83 3.60 13.75 1.07
CA ASP A 83 2.57 13.19 0.19
C ASP A 83 1.48 12.48 1.00
N GLY A 84 1.79 11.93 2.17
CA GLY A 84 0.86 11.09 2.94
C GLY A 84 -0.36 11.83 3.45
N ARG A 85 -0.19 13.05 3.94
CA ARG A 85 -1.34 13.89 4.33
C ARG A 85 -2.19 14.26 3.11
N THR A 86 -1.54 14.57 1.99
CA THR A 86 -2.24 14.89 0.74
C THR A 86 -3.03 13.69 0.23
N LEU A 87 -2.46 12.49 0.31
CA LEU A 87 -3.09 11.23 -0.08
C LEU A 87 -4.31 10.91 0.80
N LEU A 88 -4.21 11.11 2.11
CA LEU A 88 -5.32 10.96 3.05
C LEU A 88 -6.49 11.89 2.76
N GLU A 89 -6.21 13.15 2.46
CA GLU A 89 -7.22 14.15 2.12
C GLU A 89 -7.93 13.83 0.80
N GLN A 90 -7.24 13.17 -0.14
CA GLN A 90 -7.81 12.72 -1.41
C GLN A 90 -8.52 11.38 -1.32
N THR A 91 -8.21 10.57 -0.31
CA THR A 91 -8.84 9.26 -0.10
C THR A 91 -10.28 9.47 0.36
N PRO A 92 -11.29 8.98 -0.38
CA PRO A 92 -12.67 9.12 0.01
C PRO A 92 -12.90 8.45 1.37
N ASP A 93 -13.71 9.06 2.21
CA ASP A 93 -14.28 8.34 3.34
C ASP A 93 -15.08 7.15 2.81
N ASP A 94 -15.11 6.05 3.55
CA ASP A 94 -16.00 4.93 3.25
C ASP A 94 -17.40 5.51 3.13
N ALA A 95 -17.86 5.66 1.89
CA ALA A 95 -19.16 6.21 1.58
C ALA A 95 -20.13 5.09 1.94
N GLY A 96 -20.35 4.94 3.25
CA GLY A 96 -21.26 3.98 3.82
C GLY A 96 -22.51 4.06 2.99
N ALA A 97 -22.88 2.92 2.40
CA ALA A 97 -24.07 2.80 1.58
C ALA A 97 -25.20 3.54 2.30
N GLY A 98 -25.59 4.69 1.75
CA GLY A 98 -26.70 5.47 2.26
C GLY A 98 -27.95 4.56 2.27
N PRO A 99 -28.84 4.72 3.27
CA PRO A 99 -29.98 3.83 3.47
C PRO A 99 -30.90 3.73 2.24
#